data_AF-A0A428ME02-F1
#
_entry.id   AF-A0A428ME02-F1
#
_cell.length_a   1.000
_cell.length_b   1.000
_cell.length_c   1.000
_cell.angle_alpha   90.00
_cell.angle_beta   90.00
_cell.angle_gamma   90.00
#
_symmetry.space_group_name_H-M   'P 1'
#
loop_
_entity.id
_entity.type
_entity.pdbx_description
1 polymer ?
#
loop_
_entity_poly.entity_id
_entity_poly.type
_entity_poly.pdbx_seq_one_letter_code
_entity_poly.pdbx_strand_id
1 'polypeptide(L)'
;MNKPIFATIVFVLMVVSVLGQGPNEGYVMESEATRHLLAHMDPIYPAIAKAAHVQGNVLLHADVTEHGTVTKVEVIGGPPMLRQSAIDAVKHWTYSPFEVNGVASKVQIVVSVAFSLGIPPATEKSDDAIGQAYFPKATECRAANASGRWSEAVKSCGDLTLIADRFPDPSMRANEIRGAHQEYGEALAFSGDLTTALAEFHRITELAEKSLTSKDAEYGTAYYWQAFAEHASKMPVEADHDYNVAEDSYRKAMVNLPDMKQIYGRYLAHTLVYHSVLAKQTGRDEVAAKMQAEALQLDPKALDGLGGKKS
;
A
#
# COMPACT_ATOMS: atom_id res chain seq x y z
N MET A 1 57.71 24.42 6.24
CA MET A 1 57.65 25.73 5.57
C MET A 1 56.73 25.59 4.37
N ASN A 2 55.55 26.21 4.44
CA ASN A 2 54.45 26.13 3.46
C ASN A 2 54.87 26.53 2.04
N LYS A 3 54.26 25.89 1.01
CA LYS A 3 53.42 26.52 -0.03
C LYS A 3 52.75 25.47 -0.97
N PRO A 4 51.65 25.82 -1.68
CA PRO A 4 50.51 24.93 -1.91
C PRO A 4 50.19 24.58 -3.40
N ILE A 5 49.41 23.50 -3.55
CA ILE A 5 48.28 23.18 -4.46
C ILE A 5 48.25 23.83 -5.86
N PHE A 6 48.24 22.97 -6.90
CA PHE A 6 47.44 23.15 -8.13
C PHE A 6 46.93 21.78 -8.58
N ALA A 7 45.63 21.51 -8.41
CA ALA A 7 44.94 20.36 -8.98
C ALA A 7 44.20 20.83 -10.24
N THR A 8 44.65 20.36 -11.40
CA THR A 8 44.09 20.71 -12.71
C THR A 8 42.85 19.85 -12.96
N ILE A 9 41.68 20.49 -13.02
CA ILE A 9 40.42 19.87 -13.45
C ILE A 9 40.44 19.79 -14.98
N VAL A 10 40.43 18.57 -15.52
CA VAL A 10 40.30 18.31 -16.96
C VAL A 10 38.80 18.29 -17.30
N PHE A 11 38.35 19.32 -18.03
CA PHE A 11 36.99 19.43 -18.54
C PHE A 11 36.91 18.69 -19.89
N VAL A 12 36.32 17.49 -19.92
CA VAL A 12 36.09 16.74 -21.17
C VAL A 12 34.79 17.25 -21.80
N LEU A 13 34.90 18.06 -22.86
CA LEU A 13 33.79 18.44 -23.72
C LEU A 13 33.44 17.26 -24.64
N MET A 14 32.36 16.53 -24.33
CA MET A 14 31.71 15.67 -25.32
C MET A 14 30.86 16.54 -26.25
N VAL A 15 31.26 16.59 -27.53
CA VAL A 15 30.43 17.13 -28.61
C VAL A 15 29.39 16.06 -28.97
N VAL A 16 28.16 16.20 -28.48
CA VAL A 16 27.04 15.36 -28.93
C VAL A 16 26.60 15.86 -30.30
N SER A 17 26.74 15.00 -31.30
CA SER A 17 26.28 15.26 -32.66
C SER A 17 24.75 15.14 -32.70
N VAL A 18 24.05 16.24 -32.97
CA VAL A 18 22.58 16.27 -33.10
C VAL A 18 22.21 15.74 -34.48
N LEU A 19 21.67 14.51 -34.53
CA LEU A 19 20.95 13.99 -35.69
C LEU A 19 19.54 13.59 -35.27
N GLY A 20 18.56 14.36 -35.74
CA GLY A 20 17.14 13.98 -35.75
C GLY A 20 16.25 14.59 -34.67
N GLN A 21 15.92 15.88 -34.78
CA GLN A 21 14.70 16.44 -34.20
C GLN A 21 13.79 16.86 -35.35
N GLY A 22 12.57 16.32 -35.39
CA GLY A 22 11.54 16.79 -36.33
C GLY A 22 11.23 18.28 -36.10
N PRO A 23 10.69 18.99 -37.10
CA PRO A 23 10.64 20.46 -37.10
C PRO A 23 9.86 21.11 -35.95
N ASN A 24 9.10 20.35 -35.15
CA ASN A 24 8.30 20.86 -34.03
C ASN A 24 8.41 20.01 -32.75
N GLU A 25 9.51 19.28 -32.52
CA GLU A 25 9.71 18.53 -31.27
C GLU A 25 10.68 19.26 -30.33
N GLY A 26 10.13 19.91 -29.29
CA GLY A 26 10.91 20.56 -28.25
C GLY A 26 11.01 19.72 -26.98
N TYR A 27 12.18 19.70 -26.33
CA TYR A 27 12.31 19.22 -24.96
C TYR A 27 11.94 20.37 -24.00
N VAL A 28 10.99 20.11 -23.09
CA VAL A 28 10.57 21.07 -22.07
C VAL A 28 11.10 20.63 -20.72
N MET A 29 11.71 21.56 -20.00
CA MET A 29 12.23 21.32 -18.65
C MET A 29 11.08 21.04 -17.68
N GLU A 30 11.30 20.17 -16.71
CA GLU A 30 10.29 19.76 -15.71
C GLU A 30 9.58 20.94 -15.02
N SER A 31 10.33 21.99 -14.67
CA SER A 31 9.76 23.18 -14.02
C SER A 31 8.79 23.97 -14.91
N GLU A 32 8.97 23.90 -16.23
CA GLU A 32 8.06 24.50 -17.20
C GLU A 32 6.86 23.58 -17.47
N ALA A 33 7.10 22.27 -17.62
CA ALA A 33 6.03 21.29 -17.74
C ALA A 33 5.05 21.36 -16.54
N THR A 34 5.58 21.53 -15.33
CA THR A 34 4.77 21.68 -14.11
C THR A 34 3.85 22.90 -14.15
N ARG A 35 4.30 24.03 -14.72
CA ARG A 35 3.46 25.24 -14.88
C ARG A 35 2.29 25.04 -15.84
N HIS A 36 2.46 24.13 -16.80
CA HIS A 36 1.46 23.80 -17.80
C HIS A 36 0.51 22.69 -17.35
N LEU A 37 0.70 22.06 -16.19
CA LEU A 37 -0.15 20.95 -15.76
C LEU A 37 -1.56 21.46 -15.40
N LEU A 38 -2.57 21.04 -16.15
CA LEU A 38 -3.97 21.44 -15.95
C LEU A 38 -4.73 20.47 -15.06
N ALA A 39 -4.49 19.18 -15.25
CA ALA A 39 -5.13 18.11 -14.49
C ALA A 39 -4.17 16.93 -14.36
N HIS A 40 -4.17 16.31 -13.19
CA HIS A 40 -3.38 15.13 -12.92
C HIS A 40 -4.18 14.10 -12.11
N MET A 41 -3.82 12.83 -12.29
CA MET A 41 -4.23 11.73 -11.42
C MET A 41 -3.03 11.38 -10.55
N ASP A 42 -3.22 11.33 -9.23
CA ASP A 42 -2.18 10.89 -8.32
C ASP A 42 -1.87 9.39 -8.53
N PRO A 43 -0.61 8.98 -8.39
CA PRO A 43 -0.24 7.58 -8.52
C PRO A 43 -0.82 6.76 -7.36
N ILE A 44 -1.44 5.63 -7.70
CA ILE A 44 -1.89 4.67 -6.68
C ILE A 44 -0.65 4.05 -6.05
N TYR A 45 -0.41 4.30 -4.77
CA TYR A 45 0.72 3.69 -4.08
C TYR A 45 0.58 2.16 -4.11
N PRO A 46 1.47 1.42 -4.78
CA PRO A 46 1.32 -0.03 -4.86
C PRO A 46 1.37 -0.65 -3.47
N ALA A 47 0.37 -1.45 -3.09
CA ALA A 47 0.32 -2.10 -1.77
C ALA A 47 1.62 -2.87 -1.45
N ILE A 48 2.22 -3.47 -2.49
CA ILE A 48 3.54 -4.11 -2.40
C ILE A 48 4.66 -3.15 -1.99
N ALA A 49 4.73 -1.98 -2.62
CA ALA A 49 5.70 -0.96 -2.27
C ALA A 49 5.42 -0.39 -0.89
N LYS A 50 4.15 -0.33 -0.49
CA LYS A 50 3.75 0.08 0.85
C LYS A 50 4.20 -0.90 1.93
N ALA A 51 3.95 -2.19 1.74
CA ALA A 51 4.38 -3.25 2.65
C ALA A 51 5.91 -3.38 2.72
N ALA A 52 6.60 -3.23 1.59
CA ALA A 52 8.06 -3.31 1.50
C ALA A 52 8.78 -1.99 1.88
N HIS A 53 8.03 -0.97 2.30
CA HIS A 53 8.54 0.36 2.62
C HIS A 53 9.35 1.03 1.49
N VAL A 54 9.01 0.76 0.23
CA VAL A 54 9.73 1.24 -0.97
C VAL A 54 9.26 2.63 -1.37
N GLN A 55 10.01 3.65 -0.98
CA GLN A 55 9.81 5.04 -1.37
C GLN A 55 10.75 5.47 -2.50
N GLY A 56 10.44 6.61 -3.12
CA GLY A 56 11.34 7.29 -4.03
C GLY A 56 10.62 7.92 -5.20
N ASN A 57 11.40 8.57 -6.05
CA ASN A 57 10.90 9.20 -7.26
C ASN A 57 11.02 8.24 -8.43
N VAL A 58 9.97 8.15 -9.25
CA VAL A 58 10.03 7.54 -10.58
C VAL A 58 10.14 8.66 -11.60
N LEU A 59 11.26 8.65 -12.34
CA LEU A 59 11.50 9.60 -13.41
C LEU A 59 10.97 9.02 -14.72
N LEU A 60 10.07 9.75 -15.37
CA LEU A 60 9.42 9.34 -16.60
C LEU A 60 9.71 10.33 -17.72
N HIS A 61 9.95 9.80 -18.91
CA HIS A 61 9.90 10.54 -20.17
C HIS A 61 8.47 10.44 -20.72
N ALA A 62 7.88 11.56 -21.13
CA ALA A 62 6.54 11.57 -21.72
C ALA A 62 6.46 12.44 -22.97
N ASP A 63 5.71 11.95 -23.98
CA ASP A 63 5.36 12.71 -25.18
C ASP A 63 4.00 13.38 -24.97
N VAL A 64 3.97 14.71 -25.05
CA VAL A 64 2.73 15.52 -24.96
C VAL A 64 2.38 16.08 -26.32
N THR A 65 1.11 15.96 -26.73
CA THR A 65 0.62 16.49 -28.01
C THR A 65 0.47 18.01 -27.99
N GLU A 66 0.26 18.62 -29.15
CA GLU A 66 -0.13 20.03 -29.30
C GLU A 66 -1.44 20.40 -28.58
N HIS A 67 -2.26 19.43 -28.19
CA HIS A 67 -3.46 19.63 -27.38
C HIS A 67 -3.24 19.38 -25.88
N GLY A 68 -2.01 19.06 -25.47
CA GLY A 68 -1.66 18.85 -24.07
C GLY A 68 -1.94 17.44 -23.53
N THR A 69 -2.28 16.48 -24.39
CA THR A 69 -2.52 15.08 -23.97
C THR A 69 -1.24 14.27 -23.97
N VAL A 70 -1.05 13.43 -22.96
CA VAL A 70 0.08 12.49 -22.91
C VAL A 70 -0.20 11.27 -23.79
N THR A 71 0.71 10.94 -24.70
CA THR A 71 0.53 9.84 -25.67
C THR A 71 1.51 8.69 -25.51
N LYS A 72 2.67 8.95 -24.92
CA LYS A 72 3.71 7.96 -24.64
C LYS A 72 4.34 8.26 -23.29
N VAL A 73 4.64 7.22 -22.52
CA VAL A 73 5.33 7.32 -21.23
C VAL A 73 6.37 6.19 -21.15
N GLU A 74 7.61 6.55 -20.86
CA GLU A 74 8.73 5.62 -20.72
C GLU A 74 9.46 5.87 -19.39
N VAL A 75 9.89 4.80 -18.74
CA VAL A 75 10.64 4.93 -17.48
C VAL A 75 12.09 5.21 -17.78
N ILE A 76 12.59 6.31 -17.22
CA ILE A 76 14.02 6.63 -17.21
C ILE A 76 14.68 5.96 -16.00
N GLY A 77 14.05 6.03 -14.83
CA GLY A 77 14.61 5.47 -13.59
C GLY A 77 13.64 5.52 -12.40
N GLY A 78 14.07 4.94 -11.28
CA GLY A 78 13.29 4.86 -10.03
C GLY A 78 13.01 3.42 -9.58
N PRO A 79 12.43 3.22 -8.38
CA PRO A 79 12.23 1.88 -7.82
C PRO A 79 11.29 1.03 -8.68
N PRO A 80 11.67 -0.20 -9.09
CA PRO A 80 10.88 -1.04 -10.00
C PRO A 80 9.42 -1.21 -9.61
N MET A 81 9.17 -1.36 -8.32
CA MET A 81 7.85 -1.61 -7.74
C MET A 81 6.90 -0.40 -7.84
N LEU A 82 7.41 0.79 -8.15
CA LEU A 82 6.63 2.03 -8.26
C LEU A 82 6.38 2.45 -9.72
N ARG A 83 7.13 1.88 -10.67
CA ARG A 83 7.19 2.34 -12.06
C ARG A 83 5.85 2.25 -12.79
N GLN A 84 5.17 1.12 -12.65
CA GLN A 84 3.91 0.91 -13.37
C GLN A 84 2.83 1.88 -12.90
N SER A 85 2.72 2.09 -11.59
CA SER A 85 1.80 3.08 -11.03
C SER A 85 2.10 4.50 -11.50
N ALA A 86 3.39 4.87 -11.57
CA ALA A 86 3.79 6.17 -12.12
C ALA A 86 3.38 6.32 -13.59
N ILE A 87 3.61 5.28 -14.41
CA ILE A 87 3.22 5.27 -15.82
C ILE A 87 1.71 5.47 -15.95
N ASP A 88 0.94 4.71 -15.18
CA ASP A 88 -0.52 4.73 -15.26
C ASP A 88 -1.09 6.08 -14.79
N ALA A 89 -0.48 6.72 -13.79
CA ALA A 89 -0.79 8.09 -13.38
C ALA A 89 -0.55 9.09 -14.51
N VAL A 90 0.68 9.15 -15.03
CA VAL A 90 1.12 10.17 -16.00
C VAL A 90 0.39 10.06 -17.34
N LYS A 91 -0.04 8.86 -17.76
CA LYS A 91 -0.88 8.69 -18.95
C LYS A 91 -2.20 9.47 -18.90
N HIS A 92 -2.71 9.77 -17.72
CA HIS A 92 -3.96 10.51 -17.53
C HIS A 92 -3.74 12.00 -17.27
N TRP A 93 -2.48 12.46 -17.24
CA TRP A 93 -2.18 13.87 -17.03
C TRP A 93 -2.49 14.67 -18.29
N THR A 94 -2.98 15.89 -18.08
CA THR A 94 -3.33 16.83 -19.14
C THR A 94 -2.63 18.15 -18.88
N TYR A 95 -1.99 18.68 -19.92
CA TYR A 95 -1.26 19.93 -19.91
C TYR A 95 -1.98 20.99 -20.74
N SER A 96 -1.68 22.26 -20.52
CA SER A 96 -1.97 23.30 -21.49
C SER A 96 -1.02 23.14 -22.68
N PRO A 97 -1.48 23.44 -23.91
CA PRO A 97 -0.64 23.40 -25.09
C PRO A 97 0.71 24.08 -24.88
N PHE A 98 1.79 23.40 -25.26
CA PHE A 98 3.13 23.97 -25.24
C PHE A 98 3.38 24.68 -26.55
N GLU A 99 3.89 25.91 -26.49
CA GLU A 99 4.22 26.69 -27.67
C GLU A 99 5.72 26.62 -27.96
N VAL A 100 6.07 26.19 -29.17
CA VAL A 100 7.43 26.30 -29.71
C VAL A 100 7.39 27.35 -30.80
N ASN A 101 8.13 28.45 -30.61
CA ASN A 101 8.10 29.62 -31.52
C ASN A 101 6.69 30.21 -31.73
N GLY A 102 5.85 30.21 -30.69
CA GLY A 102 4.47 30.74 -30.75
C GLY A 102 3.46 29.83 -31.43
N VAL A 103 3.80 28.57 -31.68
CA VAL A 103 2.91 27.57 -32.29
C VAL A 103 2.77 26.38 -31.34
N ALA A 104 1.52 26.00 -31.04
CA ALA A 104 1.21 24.79 -30.28
C ALA A 104 1.86 23.57 -30.95
N SER A 105 2.72 22.87 -30.22
CA SER A 105 3.58 21.83 -30.77
C SER A 105 3.65 20.62 -29.85
N LYS A 106 3.95 19.45 -30.43
CA LYS A 106 4.27 18.25 -29.67
C LYS A 106 5.59 18.46 -28.93
N VAL A 107 5.64 18.12 -27.64
CA VAL A 107 6.86 18.25 -26.84
C VAL A 107 7.17 16.98 -26.07
N GLN A 108 8.43 16.86 -25.70
CA GLN A 108 8.93 15.82 -24.81
C GLN A 108 9.23 16.43 -23.44
N ILE A 109 8.74 15.77 -22.40
CA ILE A 109 8.93 16.21 -21.02
C ILE A 109 9.56 15.10 -20.19
N VAL A 110 10.26 15.51 -19.15
CA VAL A 110 10.66 14.63 -18.05
C VAL A 110 9.89 15.03 -16.82
N VAL A 111 9.23 14.07 -16.19
CA VAL A 111 8.44 14.28 -14.97
C VAL A 111 8.88 13.33 -13.87
N SER A 112 8.96 13.84 -12.64
CA SER A 112 9.21 13.05 -11.44
C SER A 112 7.90 12.77 -10.71
N VAL A 113 7.54 11.49 -10.61
CA VAL A 113 6.41 11.03 -9.78
C VAL A 113 6.96 10.59 -8.43
N ALA A 114 6.61 11.31 -7.38
CA ALA A 114 7.07 11.02 -6.03
C ALA A 114 6.17 9.99 -5.34
N PHE A 115 6.77 8.91 -4.84
CA PHE A 115 6.11 7.98 -3.92
C PHE A 115 6.75 8.11 -2.55
N SER A 116 6.00 8.69 -1.64
CA SER A 116 6.36 8.72 -0.23
C SER A 116 5.30 7.96 0.57
N LEU A 117 5.77 7.13 1.51
CA LEU A 117 4.95 6.56 2.57
C LEU A 117 4.60 7.61 3.63
N GLY A 118 5.20 8.80 3.51
CA GLY A 118 4.73 10.04 4.09
C GLY A 118 3.95 10.86 3.07
N ILE A 119 3.17 11.80 3.58
CA ILE A 119 2.24 12.65 2.82
C ILE A 119 3.00 13.64 1.94
N PRO A 120 2.40 14.15 0.85
CA PRO A 120 2.89 15.34 0.15
C PRO A 120 3.39 16.44 1.10
N PRO A 121 4.47 17.20 0.78
CA PRO A 121 5.10 18.13 1.72
C PRO A 121 4.18 19.21 2.32
N ALA A 122 3.09 19.53 1.62
CA ALA A 122 2.07 20.47 2.09
C ALA A 122 1.20 19.87 3.22
N THR A 123 0.91 18.58 3.15
CA THR A 123 0.18 17.80 4.16
C THR A 123 1.12 17.26 5.24
N GLU A 124 2.39 17.00 4.93
CA GLU A 124 3.42 16.68 5.93
C GLU A 124 3.45 17.75 7.03
N LYS A 125 3.40 19.03 6.65
CA LYS A 125 3.29 20.15 7.61
C LYS A 125 2.00 20.18 8.44
N SER A 126 0.87 19.69 7.93
CA SER A 126 -0.39 19.65 8.71
C SER A 126 -0.45 18.47 9.68
N ASP A 127 0.29 17.41 9.38
CA ASP A 127 0.26 16.14 10.11
C ASP A 127 1.48 15.94 11.01
N ASP A 128 2.53 16.76 10.89
CA ASP A 128 3.82 16.58 11.57
C ASP A 128 3.68 16.21 13.05
N ALA A 129 2.82 16.93 13.79
CA ALA A 129 2.60 16.67 15.21
C ALA A 129 1.90 15.34 15.48
N ILE A 130 0.93 14.95 14.65
CA ILE A 130 0.19 13.69 14.82
C ILE A 130 1.05 12.52 14.36
N GLY A 131 1.75 12.65 13.23
CA GLY A 131 2.69 11.65 12.73
C GLY A 131 3.81 11.36 13.75
N GLN A 132 4.40 12.39 14.36
CA GLN A 132 5.41 12.26 15.42
C GLN A 132 4.88 11.50 16.64
N ALA A 133 3.59 11.63 16.98
CA ALA A 133 2.98 10.85 18.05
C ALA A 133 2.59 9.43 17.59
N TYR A 134 2.12 9.28 16.35
CA TYR A 134 1.57 8.06 15.79
C TYR A 134 2.62 6.96 15.65
N PHE A 135 3.73 7.20 14.96
CA PHE A 135 4.66 6.12 14.62
C PHE A 135 5.36 5.47 15.84
N PRO A 136 5.82 6.23 16.85
CA PRO A 136 6.33 5.64 18.08
C PRO A 136 5.25 4.81 18.80
N LYS A 137 4.02 5.33 18.87
CA LYS A 137 2.93 4.61 19.53
C LYS A 137 2.51 3.35 18.77
N ALA A 138 2.50 3.39 17.45
CA ALA A 138 2.24 2.22 16.61
C ALA A 138 3.31 1.13 16.83
N THR A 139 4.56 1.53 17.05
CA THR A 139 5.65 0.60 17.38
C THR A 139 5.45 -0.02 18.77
N GLU A 140 5.07 0.78 19.76
CA GLU A 140 4.75 0.30 21.12
C GLU A 140 3.58 -0.70 21.11
N CYS A 141 2.48 -0.34 20.44
CA CYS A 141 1.29 -1.17 20.28
C CYS A 141 1.63 -2.52 19.60
N ARG A 142 2.30 -2.49 18.45
CA ARG A 142 2.73 -3.71 17.73
C ARG A 142 3.63 -4.60 18.57
N ALA A 143 4.56 -4.02 19.32
CA ALA A 143 5.44 -4.77 20.20
C ALA A 143 4.67 -5.45 21.35
N ALA A 144 3.65 -4.78 21.90
CA ALA A 144 2.77 -5.36 22.91
C ALA A 144 1.94 -6.53 22.36
N ASN A 145 1.32 -6.36 21.18
CA ASN A 145 0.60 -7.42 20.46
C ASN A 145 1.50 -8.63 20.17
N ALA A 146 2.66 -8.41 19.56
CA ALA A 146 3.61 -9.48 19.20
C ALA A 146 4.14 -10.25 20.42
N SER A 147 4.16 -9.64 21.60
CA SER A 147 4.63 -10.26 22.85
C SER A 147 3.51 -10.94 23.64
N GLY A 148 2.25 -10.91 23.16
CA GLY A 148 1.09 -11.45 23.86
C GLY A 148 0.76 -10.73 25.18
N ARG A 149 1.21 -9.48 25.36
CA ARG A 149 0.97 -8.68 26.57
C ARG A 149 -0.37 -7.97 26.44
N TRP A 150 -1.46 -8.72 26.38
CA TRP A 150 -2.78 -8.24 25.93
C TRP A 150 -3.33 -7.05 26.72
N SER A 151 -3.14 -7.01 28.05
CA SER A 151 -3.58 -5.87 28.85
C SER A 151 -2.83 -4.56 28.50
N GLU A 152 -1.53 -4.67 28.22
CA GLU A 152 -0.74 -3.53 27.75
C GLU A 152 -1.07 -3.18 26.30
N ALA A 153 -1.29 -4.18 25.46
CA ALA A 153 -1.68 -4.00 24.07
C ALA A 153 -3.02 -3.27 23.95
N VAL A 154 -4.05 -3.66 24.70
CA VAL A 154 -5.36 -2.98 24.72
C VAL A 154 -5.17 -1.49 25.06
N LYS A 155 -4.37 -1.18 26.07
CA LYS A 155 -4.08 0.22 26.43
C LYS A 155 -3.32 0.95 25.31
N SER A 156 -2.21 0.38 24.85
CA SER A 156 -1.33 1.02 23.88
C SER A 156 -1.97 1.19 22.51
N CYS A 157 -2.68 0.18 22.03
CA CYS A 157 -3.39 0.22 20.75
C CYS A 157 -4.66 1.08 20.85
N GLY A 158 -5.35 1.12 22.00
CA GLY A 158 -6.45 2.06 22.23
C GLY A 158 -5.99 3.52 22.21
N ASP A 159 -4.84 3.83 22.83
CA ASP A 159 -4.22 5.15 22.71
C ASP A 159 -3.84 5.47 21.25
N LEU A 160 -3.41 4.46 20.48
CA LEU A 160 -3.05 4.62 19.07
C LEU A 160 -4.26 5.01 18.20
N THR A 161 -5.43 4.41 18.42
CA THR A 161 -6.64 4.79 17.66
C THR A 161 -7.03 6.24 17.93
N LEU A 162 -6.92 6.71 19.17
CA LEU A 162 -7.14 8.13 19.53
C LEU A 162 -6.16 9.09 18.85
N ILE A 163 -4.95 8.63 18.52
CA ILE A 163 -4.00 9.42 17.72
C ILE A 163 -4.39 9.36 16.24
N ALA A 164 -4.69 8.17 15.72
CA ALA A 164 -5.02 7.97 14.32
C ALA A 164 -6.29 8.72 13.89
N ASP A 165 -7.34 8.71 14.71
CA ASP A 165 -8.60 9.41 14.43
C ASP A 165 -8.47 10.94 14.42
N ARG A 166 -7.31 11.48 14.83
CA ARG A 166 -7.03 12.93 14.78
C ARG A 166 -6.34 13.37 13.49
N PHE A 167 -5.98 12.45 12.60
CA PHE A 167 -5.39 12.83 11.31
C PHE A 167 -6.32 13.82 10.57
N PRO A 168 -5.82 15.01 10.14
CA PRO A 168 -6.65 16.06 9.56
C PRO A 168 -7.34 15.64 8.25
N ASP A 169 -6.68 14.79 7.48
CA ASP A 169 -7.22 14.20 6.26
C ASP A 169 -7.27 12.66 6.37
N PRO A 170 -8.41 12.10 6.82
CA PRO A 170 -8.58 10.66 6.95
C PRO A 170 -8.44 9.89 5.63
N SER A 171 -8.71 10.53 4.48
CA SER A 171 -8.63 9.87 3.18
C SER A 171 -7.18 9.56 2.79
N MET A 172 -6.27 10.48 3.11
CA MET A 172 -4.83 10.35 2.89
C MET A 172 -4.16 9.43 3.91
N ARG A 173 -4.81 9.19 5.06
CA ARG A 173 -4.33 8.39 6.19
C ARG A 173 -5.15 7.12 6.45
N ALA A 174 -5.91 6.68 5.45
CA ALA A 174 -6.84 5.57 5.60
C ALA A 174 -6.15 4.25 6.01
N ASN A 175 -4.90 4.04 5.59
CA ASN A 175 -4.14 2.83 5.96
C ASN A 175 -3.66 2.89 7.41
N GLU A 176 -3.19 4.05 7.87
CA GLU A 176 -2.80 4.29 9.25
C GLU A 176 -3.99 4.16 10.20
N ILE A 177 -5.12 4.75 9.83
CA ILE A 177 -6.37 4.65 10.61
C ILE A 177 -6.83 3.20 10.68
N ARG A 178 -7.01 2.51 9.53
CA ARG A 178 -7.41 1.09 9.53
C ARG A 178 -6.42 0.22 10.31
N GLY A 179 -5.12 0.43 10.11
CA GLY A 179 -4.08 -0.31 10.81
C GLY A 179 -4.13 -0.13 12.32
N ALA A 180 -4.33 1.10 12.80
CA ALA A 180 -4.47 1.37 14.24
C ALA A 180 -5.68 0.66 14.85
N HIS A 181 -6.84 0.75 14.18
CA HIS A 181 -8.05 0.07 14.63
C HIS A 181 -7.88 -1.46 14.56
N GLN A 182 -7.17 -1.98 13.56
CA GLN A 182 -6.92 -3.41 13.44
C GLN A 182 -6.10 -3.93 14.63
N GLU A 183 -4.97 -3.28 14.93
CA GLU A 183 -4.10 -3.67 16.05
C GLU A 183 -4.84 -3.59 17.40
N TYR A 184 -5.76 -2.63 17.55
CA TYR A 184 -6.61 -2.52 18.73
C TYR A 184 -7.68 -3.61 18.80
N GLY A 185 -8.37 -3.88 17.69
CA GLY A 185 -9.32 -4.98 17.58
C GLY A 185 -8.68 -6.33 17.88
N GLU A 186 -7.46 -6.58 17.38
CA GLU A 186 -6.68 -7.77 17.70
C GLU A 186 -6.39 -7.85 19.21
N ALA A 187 -5.86 -6.78 19.81
CA ALA A 187 -5.58 -6.73 21.24
C ALA A 187 -6.84 -7.03 22.09
N LEU A 188 -7.98 -6.45 21.71
CA LEU A 188 -9.27 -6.67 22.35
C LEU A 188 -9.70 -8.14 22.23
N ALA A 189 -9.67 -8.69 21.02
CA ALA A 189 -10.08 -10.06 20.76
C ALA A 189 -9.24 -11.08 21.55
N PHE A 190 -7.91 -10.92 21.54
CA PHE A 190 -7.02 -11.80 22.30
C PHE A 190 -7.07 -11.56 23.82
N SER A 191 -7.49 -10.38 24.28
CA SER A 191 -7.78 -10.12 25.70
C SER A 191 -9.13 -10.69 26.16
N GLY A 192 -10.00 -11.08 25.22
CA GLY A 192 -11.32 -11.66 25.48
C GLY A 192 -12.51 -10.68 25.36
N ASP A 193 -12.27 -9.41 25.04
CA ASP A 193 -13.33 -8.42 24.78
C ASP A 193 -13.80 -8.47 23.32
N LEU A 194 -14.50 -9.56 22.99
CA LEU A 194 -14.96 -9.81 21.62
C LEU A 194 -16.03 -8.82 21.16
N THR A 195 -16.83 -8.26 22.06
CA THR A 195 -17.87 -7.28 21.73
C THR A 195 -17.26 -6.00 21.18
N THR A 196 -16.26 -5.46 21.88
CA THR A 196 -15.57 -4.25 21.42
C THR A 196 -14.72 -4.56 20.19
N ALA A 197 -14.08 -5.74 20.13
CA ALA A 197 -13.30 -6.16 18.96
C ALA A 197 -14.16 -6.22 17.68
N LEU A 198 -15.36 -6.80 17.75
CA LEU A 198 -16.30 -6.84 16.62
C LEU A 198 -16.67 -5.45 16.11
N ALA A 199 -16.91 -4.49 17.01
CA ALA A 199 -17.21 -3.12 16.63
C ALA A 199 -16.03 -2.46 15.89
N GLU A 200 -14.79 -2.70 16.34
CA GLU A 200 -13.59 -2.21 15.68
C GLU A 200 -13.39 -2.86 14.29
N PHE A 201 -13.57 -4.18 14.18
CA PHE A 201 -13.43 -4.86 12.89
C PHE A 201 -14.52 -4.46 11.89
N HIS A 202 -15.75 -4.24 12.33
CA HIS A 202 -16.82 -3.70 11.49
C HIS A 202 -16.48 -2.29 10.97
N ARG A 203 -15.91 -1.42 11.80
CA ARG A 203 -15.42 -0.10 11.36
C ARG A 203 -14.35 -0.24 10.27
N ILE A 204 -13.46 -1.21 10.40
CA ILE A 204 -12.36 -1.42 9.43
C ILE A 204 -12.90 -1.93 8.09
N THR A 205 -13.89 -2.83 8.08
CA THR A 205 -14.52 -3.29 6.83
C THR A 205 -15.26 -2.15 6.13
N GLU A 206 -16.01 -1.32 6.86
CA GLU A 206 -16.63 -0.11 6.27
C GLU A 206 -15.59 0.87 5.67
N LEU A 207 -14.43 1.04 6.32
CA LEU A 207 -13.34 1.87 5.81
C LEU A 207 -12.64 1.25 4.60
N ALA A 208 -12.54 -0.09 4.56
CA ALA A 208 -11.97 -0.82 3.44
C ALA A 208 -12.87 -0.69 2.21
N GLU A 209 -14.18 -0.89 2.35
CA GLU A 209 -15.16 -0.79 1.26
C GLU A 209 -15.17 0.59 0.58
N LYS A 210 -14.84 1.66 1.33
CA LYS A 210 -14.79 3.03 0.78
C LYS A 210 -13.56 3.32 -0.07
N SER A 211 -12.47 2.58 0.09
CA SER A 211 -11.15 2.99 -0.42
C SER A 211 -10.33 1.88 -1.07
N LEU A 212 -10.76 0.63 -0.96
CA LEU A 212 -10.07 -0.55 -1.47
C LEU A 212 -11.01 -1.36 -2.38
N THR A 213 -10.42 -2.30 -3.11
CA THR A 213 -11.12 -3.25 -3.97
C THR A 213 -10.86 -4.67 -3.52
N SER A 214 -11.69 -5.62 -3.99
CA SER A 214 -11.45 -7.06 -3.76
C SER A 214 -10.15 -7.62 -4.38
N LYS A 215 -9.32 -6.80 -5.01
CA LYS A 215 -7.98 -7.19 -5.49
C LYS A 215 -6.86 -6.77 -4.56
N ASP A 216 -7.18 -5.99 -3.52
CA ASP A 216 -6.24 -5.51 -2.53
C ASP A 216 -6.16 -6.51 -1.37
N ALA A 217 -4.95 -6.81 -0.89
CA ALA A 217 -4.79 -7.76 0.21
C ALA A 217 -5.35 -7.18 1.53
N GLU A 218 -5.25 -5.87 1.71
CA GLU A 218 -5.79 -5.14 2.87
C GLU A 218 -7.31 -5.22 2.95
N TYR A 219 -8.01 -5.34 1.81
CA TYR A 219 -9.44 -5.62 1.78
C TYR A 219 -9.71 -7.00 2.40
N GLY A 220 -8.98 -8.02 1.96
CA GLY A 220 -9.06 -9.37 2.53
C GLY A 220 -8.72 -9.42 4.03
N THR A 221 -7.72 -8.65 4.48
CA THR A 221 -7.33 -8.58 5.89
C THR A 221 -8.42 -7.99 6.78
N ALA A 222 -9.16 -6.99 6.30
CA ALA A 222 -10.30 -6.44 7.05
C ALA A 222 -11.36 -7.52 7.33
N TYR A 223 -11.76 -8.26 6.31
CA TYR A 223 -12.75 -9.34 6.45
C TYR A 223 -12.21 -10.54 7.23
N TYR A 224 -10.93 -10.88 7.09
CA TYR A 224 -10.32 -11.97 7.87
C TYR A 224 -10.47 -11.72 9.37
N TRP A 225 -10.14 -10.51 9.83
CA TRP A 225 -10.21 -10.19 11.26
C TRP A 225 -11.65 -10.08 11.76
N GLN A 226 -12.57 -9.58 10.94
CA GLN A 226 -13.99 -9.62 11.27
C GLN A 226 -14.48 -11.06 11.41
N ALA A 227 -14.21 -11.92 10.43
CA ALA A 227 -14.55 -13.34 10.46
C ALA A 227 -13.96 -14.06 11.69
N PHE A 228 -12.72 -13.73 12.06
CA PHE A 228 -12.06 -14.27 13.25
C PHE A 228 -12.85 -13.92 14.52
N ALA A 229 -13.24 -12.65 14.69
CA ALA A 229 -14.00 -12.20 15.85
C ALA A 229 -15.43 -12.75 15.88
N GLU A 230 -16.09 -12.84 14.72
CA GLU A 230 -17.42 -13.45 14.56
C GLU A 230 -17.38 -14.93 14.92
N HIS A 231 -16.36 -15.66 14.44
CA HIS A 231 -16.15 -17.06 14.77
C HIS A 231 -15.94 -17.25 16.27
N ALA A 232 -15.07 -16.45 16.88
CA ALA A 232 -14.85 -16.45 18.33
C ALA A 232 -16.13 -16.10 19.12
N SER A 233 -16.99 -15.26 18.55
CA SER A 233 -18.28 -14.85 19.12
C SER A 233 -19.44 -15.81 18.85
N LYS A 234 -19.17 -16.98 18.25
CA LYS A 234 -20.16 -18.01 17.90
C LYS A 234 -21.20 -17.53 16.88
N MET A 235 -20.76 -16.76 15.90
CA MET A 235 -21.54 -16.30 14.73
C MET A 235 -21.06 -17.03 13.47
N PRO A 236 -21.40 -18.32 13.29
CA PRO A 236 -20.77 -19.16 12.28
C PRO A 236 -21.20 -18.84 10.84
N VAL A 237 -22.35 -18.20 10.63
CA VAL A 237 -22.86 -17.88 9.29
C VAL A 237 -22.13 -16.66 8.75
N GLU A 238 -22.03 -15.63 9.58
CA GLU A 238 -21.30 -14.39 9.32
C GLU A 238 -19.82 -14.69 9.11
N ALA A 239 -19.22 -15.46 10.03
CA ALA A 239 -17.81 -15.83 9.92
C ALA A 239 -17.49 -16.61 8.64
N ASP A 240 -18.35 -17.56 8.23
CA ASP A 240 -18.17 -18.32 6.98
C ASP A 240 -18.22 -17.39 5.76
N HIS A 241 -19.16 -16.44 5.74
CA HIS A 241 -19.24 -15.43 4.69
C HIS A 241 -17.95 -14.60 4.62
N ASP A 242 -17.51 -14.04 5.74
CA ASP A 242 -16.38 -13.11 5.76
C ASP A 242 -15.04 -13.81 5.52
N TYR A 243 -14.87 -15.07 5.96
CA TYR A 243 -13.71 -15.88 5.56
C TYR A 243 -13.68 -16.11 4.05
N ASN A 244 -14.82 -16.41 3.41
CA ASN A 244 -14.87 -16.57 1.95
C ASN A 244 -14.50 -15.28 1.21
N VAL A 245 -14.93 -14.11 1.71
CA VAL A 245 -14.55 -12.80 1.14
C VAL A 245 -13.04 -12.58 1.26
N ALA A 246 -12.46 -12.87 2.43
CA ALA A 246 -11.03 -12.75 2.65
C ALA A 246 -10.21 -13.66 1.71
N GLU A 247 -10.60 -14.94 1.59
CA GLU A 247 -9.96 -15.91 0.71
C GLU A 247 -9.97 -15.47 -0.76
N ASP A 248 -11.13 -15.05 -1.27
CA ASP A 248 -11.28 -14.57 -2.64
C ASP A 248 -10.40 -13.33 -2.88
N SER A 249 -10.36 -12.40 -1.92
CA SER A 249 -9.52 -11.20 -2.00
C SER A 249 -8.03 -11.55 -2.07
N TYR A 250 -7.55 -12.50 -1.25
CA TYR A 250 -6.15 -12.93 -1.31
C TYR A 250 -5.81 -13.65 -2.61
N ARG A 251 -6.71 -14.51 -3.12
CA ARG A 251 -6.52 -15.16 -4.42
C ARG A 251 -6.40 -14.14 -5.55
N LYS A 252 -7.28 -13.15 -5.57
CA LYS A 252 -7.24 -12.03 -6.53
C LYS A 252 -5.97 -11.21 -6.37
N ALA A 253 -5.56 -10.90 -5.15
CA ALA A 253 -4.33 -10.15 -4.87
C ALA A 253 -3.07 -10.88 -5.36
N MET A 254 -3.00 -12.21 -5.19
CA MET A 254 -1.89 -13.04 -5.72
C MET A 254 -1.80 -13.01 -7.25
N VAL A 255 -2.94 -12.93 -7.95
CA VAL A 255 -2.99 -12.78 -9.41
C VAL A 255 -2.63 -11.35 -9.83
N ASN A 256 -3.15 -10.37 -9.11
CA ASN A 256 -2.93 -8.95 -9.38
C ASN A 256 -1.47 -8.51 -9.14
N LEU A 257 -0.81 -9.12 -8.14
CA LEU A 257 0.57 -8.83 -7.76
C LEU A 257 1.39 -10.12 -7.65
N PRO A 258 1.87 -10.67 -8.80
CA PRO A 258 2.60 -11.94 -8.83
C PRO A 258 3.85 -11.99 -7.93
N ASP A 259 4.54 -10.86 -7.77
CA ASP A 259 5.72 -10.74 -6.89
C ASP A 259 5.37 -10.94 -5.41
N MET A 260 4.11 -10.70 -5.03
CA MET A 260 3.60 -10.91 -3.66
C MET A 260 2.93 -12.26 -3.47
N LYS A 261 2.93 -13.12 -4.49
CA LYS A 261 2.27 -14.43 -4.42
C LYS A 261 2.68 -15.24 -3.19
N GLN A 262 3.94 -15.17 -2.79
CA GLN A 262 4.40 -15.88 -1.59
C GLN A 262 3.84 -15.26 -0.29
N ILE A 263 3.78 -13.93 -0.19
CA ILE A 263 3.30 -13.23 1.01
C ILE A 263 1.79 -13.41 1.15
N TYR A 264 1.03 -13.10 0.10
CA TYR A 264 -0.42 -13.25 0.11
C TYR A 264 -0.85 -14.72 0.15
N GLY A 265 -0.03 -15.63 -0.40
CA GLY A 265 -0.21 -17.06 -0.21
C GLY A 265 -0.15 -17.47 1.25
N ARG A 266 0.74 -16.87 2.07
CA ARG A 266 0.75 -17.11 3.52
C ARG A 266 -0.48 -16.53 4.22
N TYR A 267 -0.98 -15.38 3.80
CA TYR A 267 -2.22 -14.81 4.35
C TYR A 267 -3.41 -15.73 4.05
N LEU A 268 -3.55 -16.17 2.80
CA LEU A 268 -4.55 -17.15 2.39
C LEU A 268 -4.41 -18.46 3.17
N ALA A 269 -3.20 -18.98 3.33
CA ALA A 269 -2.95 -20.20 4.12
C ALA A 269 -3.45 -20.05 5.56
N HIS A 270 -3.15 -18.92 6.19
CA HIS A 270 -3.60 -18.61 7.54
C HIS A 270 -5.14 -18.53 7.61
N THR A 271 -5.78 -17.81 6.69
CA THR A 271 -7.25 -17.72 6.60
C THR A 271 -7.90 -19.09 6.44
N LEU A 272 -7.40 -19.91 5.51
CA LEU A 272 -7.88 -21.29 5.28
C LEU A 272 -7.76 -22.15 6.54
N VAL A 273 -6.71 -21.96 7.32
CA VAL A 273 -6.50 -22.68 8.59
C VAL A 273 -7.62 -22.37 9.58
N TYR A 274 -7.90 -21.09 9.84
CA TYR A 274 -8.97 -20.69 10.76
C TYR A 274 -10.36 -21.07 10.22
N HIS A 275 -10.61 -20.86 8.93
CA HIS A 275 -11.86 -21.25 8.29
C HIS A 275 -12.08 -22.77 8.35
N SER A 276 -11.01 -23.58 8.23
CA SER A 276 -11.13 -25.04 8.37
C SER A 276 -11.61 -25.48 9.76
N VAL A 277 -11.26 -24.72 10.82
CA VAL A 277 -11.73 -24.99 12.18
C VAL A 277 -13.23 -24.75 12.27
N LEU A 278 -13.73 -23.65 11.69
CA LEU A 278 -15.16 -23.36 11.59
C LEU A 278 -15.89 -24.45 10.78
N ALA A 279 -15.34 -24.85 9.63
CA ALA A 279 -15.89 -25.91 8.81
C ALA A 279 -16.04 -27.23 9.58
N LYS A 280 -15.01 -27.63 10.33
CA LYS A 280 -15.05 -28.82 11.19
C LYS A 280 -16.10 -28.71 12.29
N GLN A 281 -16.16 -27.56 12.99
CA GLN A 281 -17.15 -27.32 14.04
C GLN A 281 -18.60 -27.34 13.52
N THR A 282 -18.79 -27.04 12.25
CA THR A 282 -20.09 -27.04 11.57
C THR A 282 -20.38 -28.35 10.81
N GLY A 283 -19.58 -29.40 11.03
CA GLY A 283 -19.81 -30.73 10.44
C GLY A 283 -19.38 -30.87 8.97
N ARG A 284 -18.60 -29.93 8.44
CA ARG A 284 -18.07 -29.94 7.06
C ARG A 284 -16.64 -30.47 7.01
N ASP A 285 -16.43 -31.69 7.52
CA ASP A 285 -15.09 -32.29 7.66
C ASP A 285 -14.31 -32.38 6.34
N GLU A 286 -14.97 -32.74 5.24
CA GLU A 286 -14.32 -32.82 3.93
C GLU A 286 -13.87 -31.44 3.41
N VAL A 287 -14.64 -30.39 3.70
CA VAL A 287 -14.30 -29.01 3.34
C VAL A 287 -13.09 -28.56 4.16
N ALA A 288 -13.11 -28.81 5.47
CA ALA A 288 -11.99 -28.51 6.35
C ALA A 288 -10.69 -29.21 5.90
N ALA A 289 -10.76 -30.49 5.53
CA ALA A 289 -9.61 -31.23 5.04
C ALA A 289 -9.03 -30.65 3.74
N LYS A 290 -9.89 -30.21 2.80
CA LYS A 290 -9.46 -29.55 1.57
C LYS A 290 -8.78 -28.20 1.84
N MET A 291 -9.35 -27.38 2.73
CA MET A 291 -8.76 -26.11 3.14
C MET A 291 -7.38 -26.29 3.78
N GLN A 292 -7.22 -27.28 4.66
CA GLN A 292 -5.93 -27.59 5.29
C GLN A 292 -4.90 -28.09 4.29
N ALA A 293 -5.32 -28.94 3.33
CA ALA A 293 -4.43 -29.42 2.27
C ALA A 293 -3.94 -28.27 1.38
N GLU A 294 -4.83 -27.34 1.03
CA GLU A 294 -4.45 -26.14 0.28
C GLU A 294 -3.53 -25.22 1.09
N ALA A 295 -3.83 -24.97 2.36
CA ALA A 295 -3.00 -24.16 3.24
C ALA A 295 -1.55 -24.69 3.30
N LEU A 296 -1.36 -26.01 3.38
CA LEU A 296 -0.03 -26.64 3.35
C LEU A 296 0.71 -26.50 2.00
N GLN A 297 -0.01 -26.35 0.88
CA GLN A 297 0.61 -26.08 -0.42
C GLN A 297 1.13 -24.64 -0.51
N LEU A 298 0.44 -23.71 0.16
CA LEU A 298 0.78 -22.29 0.19
C LEU A 298 1.88 -21.98 1.22
N ASP A 299 1.78 -22.58 2.40
CA ASP A 299 2.76 -22.51 3.47
C ASP A 299 2.90 -23.88 4.16
N PRO A 300 4.04 -24.59 3.99
CA PRO A 300 4.25 -25.90 4.60
C PRO A 300 4.17 -25.90 6.13
N LYS A 301 4.24 -24.73 6.78
CA LYS A 301 4.13 -24.57 8.24
C LYS A 301 2.76 -24.06 8.68
N ALA A 302 1.78 -23.95 7.78
CA ALA A 302 0.46 -23.37 8.09
C ALA A 302 -0.24 -24.04 9.28
N LEU A 303 -0.01 -25.34 9.49
CA LEU A 303 -0.66 -26.12 10.56
C LEU A 303 0.16 -26.19 11.87
N ASP A 304 1.33 -25.56 11.94
CA ASP A 304 2.21 -25.54 13.11
C ASP A 304 1.58 -24.73 14.26
N GLY A 305 0.57 -25.29 14.92
CA GLY A 305 -0.17 -24.63 16.00
C GLY A 305 -1.61 -25.13 16.20
N LEU A 306 -2.23 -25.69 15.14
CA LEU A 306 -3.57 -26.30 15.23
C LEU A 306 -3.59 -27.58 16.07
N GLY A 307 -2.47 -28.31 16.09
CA GLY A 307 -2.26 -29.48 16.93
C GLY A 307 -1.76 -29.06 18.30
N GLY A 308 -2.64 -28.58 19.16
CA GLY A 308 -2.27 -28.20 20.52
C GLY A 308 -1.39 -29.27 21.18
N LYS A 309 -0.18 -28.90 21.60
CA LYS A 309 0.42 -29.58 22.75
C LYS A 309 -0.56 -29.31 23.90
N LYS A 310 -1.23 -30.37 24.36
CA LYS A 310 -1.86 -30.34 25.68
C LYS A 310 -0.77 -29.96 26.68
N SER A 311 -0.74 -28.70 27.10
CA SER A 311 -0.09 -28.28 28.34
C SER A 311 -1.07 -28.48 29.47
#